data_AF-A0A6I8P658-F1
#
_entry.id   AF-A0A6I8P658-F1
#
_cell.length_a   1.000
_cell.length_b   1.000
_cell.length_c   1.000
_cell.angle_alpha   90.00
_cell.angle_beta   90.00
_cell.angle_gamma   90.00
#
_symmetry.space_group_name_H-M   'P 1'
#
loop_
_entity.id
_entity.type
_entity.pdbx_description
1 polymer ?
#
loop_
_entity_poly.entity_id
_entity_poly.type
_entity_poly.pdbx_seq_one_letter_code
_entity_poly.pdbx_strand_id
1 'polypeptide(L)'
;MLPSRGRLILQSLLPVPHPARGRPPVRPSASRRSPAASPGRGPMELQAVVASLEAFASLAFAESWDNVGLLVEPSPPHSVRTLFLTNDLTEEVMDEALAAKADLILSYHPPVFRPLKRLTWKSWKERLVIRALENRVGIYSPHTASDAAPQGVNHWLAKGLGACTSLPIHPATGPEPPTAGTHRVELRVSSSRDLDKVLDALRGIQGTAVATFSVRAEGEEKTQVSVNCSRQALLQVVAFLSQNQHLYEKTEILSLEKPPLLHTGMGRLCALPEPVSVAALIRRVKTHLNLAHVRLALGAGKTTESPVSAVAVCAGSGSSVLRGVAADLYLTENFLHLRGRRLHLRCTRSSVALFPKGSSVPSFQPRLSLVRRRGVGRWANVKNFEEPKRYPFSTQLSRQAGAPTHPPSPGGHAHFDLVVCIESAYGAEHCTKRLESIIGQ
;
A
#
# COMPACT_ATOMS: atom_id res chain seq x y z
N MET A 1 -37.22 42.60 -25.62
CA MET A 1 -37.61 44.01 -25.38
C MET A 1 -38.46 44.08 -24.12
N LEU A 2 -38.41 45.19 -23.37
CA LEU A 2 -39.42 45.56 -22.35
C LEU A 2 -40.50 46.44 -23.02
N PRO A 3 -41.77 46.36 -22.59
CA PRO A 3 -42.30 47.16 -21.46
C PRO A 3 -43.02 46.27 -20.40
N SER A 4 -43.21 46.59 -19.12
CA SER A 4 -43.46 47.83 -18.33
C SER A 4 -44.96 48.12 -18.03
N ARG A 5 -45.22 48.73 -16.85
CA ARG A 5 -46.53 48.92 -16.15
C ARG A 5 -47.04 47.65 -15.42
N GLY A 6 -47.74 47.72 -14.26
CA GLY A 6 -48.20 48.88 -13.46
C GLY A 6 -48.56 48.54 -12.00
N ARG A 7 -48.90 49.57 -11.19
CA ARG A 7 -49.07 49.55 -9.71
C ARG A 7 -50.34 48.86 -9.20
N LEU A 8 -50.35 48.53 -7.90
CA LEU A 8 -51.49 48.78 -6.99
C LEU A 8 -50.99 49.08 -5.54
N ILE A 9 -51.85 49.66 -4.69
CA ILE A 9 -51.50 50.35 -3.42
C ILE A 9 -52.59 50.10 -2.35
N LEU A 10 -52.18 49.88 -1.09
CA LEU A 10 -52.81 50.29 0.20
C LEU A 10 -51.83 49.86 1.32
N GLN A 11 -51.35 50.62 2.31
CA GLN A 11 -51.66 51.91 2.96
C GLN A 11 -52.66 51.89 4.15
N SER A 12 -52.13 51.65 5.35
CA SER A 12 -52.65 52.08 6.67
C SER A 12 -51.61 51.75 7.76
N LEU A 13 -51.40 52.48 8.86
CA LEU A 13 -51.77 53.85 9.27
C LEU A 13 -50.73 54.30 10.34
N LEU A 14 -50.52 55.61 10.56
CA LEU A 14 -49.61 56.14 11.59
C LEU A 14 -50.35 56.32 12.94
N PRO A 15 -49.61 56.51 14.06
CA PRO A 15 -49.36 57.90 14.50
C PRO A 15 -47.90 58.17 14.93
N VAL A 16 -47.57 59.46 15.07
CA VAL A 16 -46.23 60.00 15.43
C VAL A 16 -46.37 61.02 16.56
N PRO A 17 -45.44 61.04 17.52
CA PRO A 17 -45.00 62.32 18.12
C PRO A 17 -43.49 62.58 17.97
N HIS A 18 -43.12 63.86 18.03
CA HIS A 18 -41.78 64.43 17.97
C HIS A 18 -41.49 65.21 19.28
N PRO A 19 -40.31 65.81 19.51
CA PRO A 19 -38.95 65.39 19.12
C PRO A 19 -37.92 65.51 20.29
N ALA A 20 -36.81 64.76 20.27
CA ALA A 20 -35.69 64.96 21.21
C ALA A 20 -34.31 64.83 20.53
N ARG A 21 -33.38 65.73 20.88
CA ARG A 21 -32.14 66.03 20.13
C ARG A 21 -31.01 65.01 20.34
N GLY A 22 -30.40 64.58 19.23
CA GLY A 22 -28.92 64.55 19.11
C GLY A 22 -28.13 63.36 19.67
N ARG A 23 -27.91 62.33 18.85
CA ARG A 23 -26.66 61.55 18.81
C ARG A 23 -26.27 61.25 17.34
N PRO A 24 -24.98 61.18 16.99
CA PRO A 24 -24.57 60.85 15.63
C PRO A 24 -24.92 59.39 15.27
N PRO A 25 -25.14 59.07 13.98
CA PRO A 25 -25.54 57.74 13.56
C PRO A 25 -24.42 56.72 13.79
N VAL A 26 -24.69 55.75 14.67
CA VAL A 26 -23.89 54.53 14.77
C VAL A 26 -23.98 53.81 13.42
N ARG A 27 -22.84 53.46 12.82
CA ARG A 27 -22.81 52.65 11.59
C ARG A 27 -23.66 51.39 11.80
N PRO A 28 -24.53 51.00 10.84
CA PRO A 28 -25.31 49.76 10.99
C PRO A 28 -24.34 48.61 11.21
N SER A 29 -24.50 47.90 12.33
CA SER A 29 -23.71 46.71 12.63
C SER A 29 -23.97 45.71 11.51
N ALA A 30 -22.92 45.35 10.76
CA ALA A 30 -23.03 44.44 9.64
C ALA A 30 -23.72 43.16 10.14
N SER A 31 -24.90 42.85 9.59
CA SER A 31 -25.66 41.68 10.00
C SER A 31 -24.76 40.48 9.80
N ARG A 32 -24.39 39.85 10.91
CA ARG A 32 -23.35 38.82 10.94
C ARG A 32 -23.93 37.57 10.30
N ARG A 33 -23.90 37.54 8.96
CA ARG A 33 -24.27 36.37 8.15
C ARG A 33 -23.56 35.19 8.79
N SER A 34 -24.34 34.26 9.36
CA SER A 34 -23.82 32.96 9.75
C SER A 34 -23.02 32.44 8.56
N PRO A 35 -21.76 31.98 8.75
CA PRO A 35 -21.03 31.38 7.65
C PRO A 35 -21.93 30.28 7.10
N ALA A 36 -22.18 30.30 5.79
CA ALA A 36 -22.98 29.29 5.14
C ALA A 36 -22.39 27.93 5.55
N ALA A 37 -23.23 27.04 6.08
CA ALA A 37 -22.76 25.72 6.47
C ALA A 37 -22.09 25.09 5.25
N SER A 38 -20.83 24.66 5.40
CA SER A 38 -20.14 23.91 4.36
C SER A 38 -21.07 22.82 3.84
N PRO A 39 -21.23 22.64 2.52
CA PRO A 39 -22.15 21.64 1.99
C PRO A 39 -21.78 20.29 2.60
N GLY A 40 -22.65 19.79 3.48
CA GLY A 40 -22.39 18.53 4.16
C GLY A 40 -22.31 17.45 3.11
N ARG A 41 -21.15 16.81 2.95
CA ARG A 41 -21.02 15.66 2.04
C ARG A 41 -22.12 14.67 2.41
N GLY A 42 -22.99 14.40 1.44
CA GLY A 42 -24.06 13.44 1.61
C GLY A 42 -23.52 12.02 1.81
N PRO A 43 -24.38 11.06 2.15
CA PRO A 43 -24.02 9.65 2.04
C PRO A 43 -23.45 9.35 0.65
N MET A 44 -22.33 8.64 0.58
CA MET A 44 -21.71 8.20 -0.66
C MET A 44 -22.01 6.71 -0.87
N GLU A 45 -22.39 6.28 -2.07
CA GLU A 45 -22.61 4.85 -2.32
C GLU A 45 -21.31 4.06 -2.12
N LEU A 46 -21.40 2.87 -1.51
CA LEU A 46 -20.26 2.02 -1.13
C LEU A 46 -19.27 1.85 -2.28
N GLN A 47 -19.77 1.57 -3.48
CA GLN A 47 -18.96 1.33 -4.68
C GLN A 47 -18.19 2.59 -5.15
N ALA A 48 -18.71 3.80 -4.88
CA ALA A 48 -17.98 5.05 -5.14
C ALA A 48 -16.86 5.29 -4.10
N VAL A 49 -17.05 4.84 -2.85
CA VAL A 49 -16.00 4.87 -1.82
C VAL A 49 -14.92 3.84 -2.15
N VAL A 50 -15.30 2.62 -2.52
CA VAL A 50 -14.37 1.54 -2.93
C VAL A 50 -13.54 1.97 -4.14
N ALA A 51 -14.16 2.49 -5.21
CA ALA A 51 -13.44 3.00 -6.37
C ALA A 51 -12.45 4.12 -6.01
N SER A 52 -12.76 4.95 -5.00
CA SER A 52 -11.88 6.01 -4.51
C SER A 52 -10.69 5.46 -3.70
N LEU A 53 -10.88 4.37 -2.95
CA LEU A 53 -9.81 3.66 -2.24
C LEU A 53 -8.88 2.91 -3.21
N GLU A 54 -9.43 2.29 -4.26
CA GLU A 54 -8.66 1.62 -5.31
C GLU A 54 -7.92 2.61 -6.22
N ALA A 55 -8.46 3.80 -6.45
CA ALA A 55 -7.75 4.89 -7.14
C ALA A 55 -6.51 5.39 -6.37
N PHE A 56 -6.52 5.29 -5.02
CA PHE A 56 -5.33 5.55 -4.21
C PHE A 56 -4.35 4.36 -4.19
N ALA A 57 -4.86 3.15 -3.99
CA ALA A 57 -4.06 1.92 -3.86
C ALA A 57 -4.71 0.79 -4.69
N SER A 58 -4.37 0.74 -5.98
CA SER A 58 -4.94 -0.25 -6.90
C SER A 58 -4.58 -1.67 -6.46
N LEU A 59 -5.61 -2.53 -6.39
CA LEU A 59 -5.46 -3.93 -5.97
C LEU A 59 -4.52 -4.74 -6.90
N ALA A 60 -4.32 -4.27 -8.14
CA ALA A 60 -3.35 -4.83 -9.08
C ALA A 60 -1.87 -4.67 -8.64
N PHE A 61 -1.60 -3.90 -7.58
CA PHE A 61 -0.27 -3.77 -6.97
C PHE A 61 -0.10 -4.63 -5.70
N ALA A 62 -1.12 -5.39 -5.29
CA ALA A 62 -1.02 -6.32 -4.17
C ALA A 62 -0.12 -7.52 -4.49
N GLU A 63 0.42 -8.14 -3.44
CA GLU A 63 1.13 -9.40 -3.54
C GLU A 63 0.18 -10.56 -3.89
N SER A 64 0.62 -11.51 -4.71
CA SER A 64 -0.22 -12.58 -5.27
C SER A 64 -0.74 -13.62 -4.27
N TRP A 65 -0.31 -13.55 -3.01
CA TRP A 65 -0.79 -14.38 -1.90
C TRP A 65 -1.79 -13.65 -0.97
N ASP A 66 -2.01 -12.36 -1.18
CA ASP A 66 -2.78 -11.50 -0.29
C ASP A 66 -4.29 -11.55 -0.55
N ASN A 67 -5.10 -11.02 0.38
CA ASN A 67 -6.55 -10.88 0.20
C ASN A 67 -6.97 -9.44 0.51
N VAL A 68 -7.14 -8.65 -0.56
CA VAL A 68 -7.37 -7.20 -0.52
C VAL A 68 -8.69 -6.82 -1.19
N GLY A 69 -9.10 -5.56 -1.02
CA GLY A 69 -10.34 -5.01 -1.56
C GLY A 69 -11.50 -5.09 -0.56
N LEU A 70 -12.73 -5.13 -1.07
CA LEU A 70 -13.95 -5.27 -0.26
C LEU A 70 -14.12 -6.74 0.18
N LEU A 71 -13.82 -7.04 1.44
CA LEU A 71 -13.84 -8.39 2.01
C LEU A 71 -15.19 -8.80 2.59
N VAL A 72 -16.02 -7.83 2.96
CA VAL A 72 -17.42 -8.03 3.38
C VAL A 72 -18.27 -6.90 2.80
N GLU A 73 -19.27 -7.25 2.00
CA GLU A 73 -20.22 -6.31 1.38
C GLU A 73 -21.63 -6.47 1.99
N PRO A 74 -22.22 -5.41 2.58
CA PRO A 74 -23.62 -5.40 2.97
C PRO A 74 -24.53 -5.35 1.73
N SER A 75 -25.66 -6.07 1.77
CA SER A 75 -26.56 -6.18 0.60
C SER A 75 -27.03 -4.80 0.10
N PRO A 76 -26.91 -4.50 -1.22
CA PRO A 76 -27.21 -3.18 -1.77
C PRO A 76 -28.71 -2.82 -1.70
N PRO A 77 -29.07 -1.52 -1.76
CA PRO A 77 -28.16 -0.36 -1.77
C PRO A 77 -27.46 -0.19 -0.41
N HIS A 78 -26.27 0.41 -0.42
CA HIS A 78 -25.51 0.67 0.80
C HIS A 78 -24.71 1.97 0.70
N SER A 79 -25.10 2.96 1.50
CA SER A 79 -24.56 4.31 1.45
C SER A 79 -23.76 4.64 2.71
N VAL A 80 -22.47 4.89 2.53
CA VAL A 80 -21.50 5.18 3.59
C VAL A 80 -21.58 6.65 4.02
N ARG A 81 -21.73 6.87 5.33
CA ARG A 81 -21.63 8.18 6.01
C ARG A 81 -20.47 8.21 7.01
N THR A 82 -20.21 7.07 7.66
CA THR A 82 -19.12 6.88 8.62
C THR A 82 -18.17 5.79 8.11
N LEU A 83 -16.93 6.18 7.83
CA LEU A 83 -15.82 5.25 7.56
C LEU A 83 -14.94 5.16 8.82
N PHE A 84 -14.84 3.97 9.40
CA PHE A 84 -13.98 3.68 10.54
C PHE A 84 -12.64 3.11 10.06
N LEU A 85 -11.53 3.54 10.66
CA LEU A 85 -10.17 3.19 10.24
C LEU A 85 -9.47 2.41 11.37
N THR A 86 -8.86 1.26 11.06
CA THR A 86 -8.01 0.51 12.00
C THR A 86 -6.83 -0.17 11.30
N ASN A 87 -5.82 -0.54 12.08
CA ASN A 87 -4.74 -1.42 11.61
C ASN A 87 -5.15 -2.90 11.66
N ASP A 88 -5.77 -3.30 12.78
CA ASP A 88 -6.24 -4.66 13.05
C ASP A 88 -7.67 -4.57 13.55
N LEU A 89 -8.58 -5.32 12.92
CA LEU A 89 -9.96 -5.47 13.39
C LEU A 89 -10.03 -6.66 14.37
N THR A 90 -10.03 -6.36 15.67
CA THR A 90 -10.34 -7.32 16.75
C THR A 90 -11.83 -7.23 17.14
N GLU A 91 -12.29 -8.06 18.07
CA GLU A 91 -13.70 -8.03 18.51
C GLU A 91 -14.03 -6.76 19.31
N GLU A 92 -13.05 -6.21 20.04
CA GLU A 92 -13.13 -4.95 20.77
C GLU A 92 -13.15 -3.74 19.81
N VAL A 93 -12.32 -3.77 18.76
CA VAL A 93 -12.32 -2.73 17.72
C VAL A 93 -13.62 -2.76 16.89
N MET A 94 -14.26 -3.93 16.75
CA MET A 94 -15.62 -4.05 16.20
C MET A 94 -16.65 -3.39 17.12
N ASP A 95 -16.54 -3.54 18.44
CA ASP A 95 -17.42 -2.83 19.39
C ASP A 95 -17.27 -1.31 19.28
N GLU A 96 -16.03 -0.80 19.16
CA GLU A 96 -15.75 0.61 18.91
C GLU A 96 -16.36 1.11 17.59
N ALA A 97 -16.19 0.35 16.49
CA ALA A 97 -16.72 0.71 15.17
C ALA A 97 -18.26 0.74 15.15
N LEU A 98 -18.91 -0.20 15.83
CA LEU A 98 -20.37 -0.24 15.97
C LEU A 98 -20.89 0.89 16.87
N ALA A 99 -20.21 1.20 17.97
CA ALA A 99 -20.53 2.35 18.82
C ALA A 99 -20.36 3.69 18.08
N ALA A 100 -19.36 3.79 17.20
CA ALA A 100 -19.14 4.92 16.30
C ALA A 100 -20.16 4.99 15.14
N LYS A 101 -20.95 3.94 14.91
CA LYS A 101 -21.90 3.77 13.79
C LYS A 101 -21.20 3.84 12.43
N ALA A 102 -20.15 3.04 12.27
CA ALA A 102 -19.51 2.78 10.98
C ALA A 102 -20.50 2.16 9.98
N ASP A 103 -20.54 2.66 8.74
CA ASP A 103 -21.19 1.96 7.61
C ASP A 103 -20.16 1.11 6.82
N LEU A 104 -18.86 1.43 6.97
CA LEU A 104 -17.71 0.74 6.38
C LEU A 104 -16.52 0.81 7.35
N ILE A 105 -15.77 -0.29 7.49
CA ILE A 105 -14.50 -0.38 8.20
C ILE A 105 -13.38 -0.60 7.18
N LEU A 106 -12.33 0.23 7.23
CA LEU A 106 -11.05 -0.02 6.56
C LEU A 106 -10.08 -0.58 7.60
N SER A 107 -9.71 -1.86 7.44
CA SER A 107 -8.71 -2.54 8.27
C SER A 107 -7.42 -2.70 7.46
N TYR A 108 -6.27 -2.27 7.99
CA TYR A 108 -4.99 -2.40 7.25
C TYR A 108 -4.63 -3.86 6.99
N HIS A 109 -4.63 -4.69 8.04
CA HIS A 109 -4.53 -6.13 7.91
C HIS A 109 -5.92 -6.73 7.60
N PRO A 110 -6.01 -7.71 6.68
CA PRO A 110 -7.29 -8.32 6.32
C PRO A 110 -7.79 -9.26 7.44
N PRO A 111 -8.97 -9.00 8.06
CA PRO A 111 -9.53 -9.94 9.03
C PRO A 111 -9.84 -11.29 8.36
N VAL A 112 -10.32 -11.27 7.11
CA VAL A 112 -10.49 -12.45 6.26
C VAL A 112 -9.21 -12.71 5.45
N PHE A 113 -8.11 -13.06 6.11
CA PHE A 113 -6.82 -13.34 5.43
C PHE A 113 -6.75 -14.69 4.69
N ARG A 114 -7.72 -15.58 4.88
CA ARG A 114 -7.80 -16.87 4.19
C ARG A 114 -9.25 -17.19 3.83
N PRO A 115 -9.53 -17.91 2.72
CA PRO A 115 -10.88 -18.30 2.35
C PRO A 115 -11.60 -19.07 3.47
N LEU A 116 -12.73 -18.52 3.92
CA LEU A 116 -13.56 -19.11 4.97
C LEU A 116 -14.47 -20.18 4.35
N LYS A 117 -14.17 -21.46 4.60
CA LYS A 117 -14.98 -22.59 4.10
C LYS A 117 -16.39 -22.66 4.74
N ARG A 118 -16.60 -21.93 5.83
CA ARG A 118 -17.81 -21.88 6.67
C ARG A 118 -17.86 -20.51 7.36
N LEU A 119 -19.05 -20.05 7.71
CA LEU A 119 -19.28 -18.92 8.62
C LEU A 119 -20.14 -19.40 9.80
N THR A 120 -19.56 -19.44 11.00
CA THR A 120 -20.22 -19.83 12.25
C THR A 120 -19.61 -19.09 13.45
N TRP A 121 -20.36 -18.97 14.54
CA TRP A 121 -19.94 -18.19 15.73
C TRP A 121 -18.69 -18.72 16.49
N LYS A 122 -18.04 -19.78 15.99
CA LYS A 122 -16.94 -20.49 16.66
C LYS A 122 -15.63 -19.70 16.66
N SER A 123 -15.19 -19.20 15.51
CA SER A 123 -13.95 -18.43 15.36
C SER A 123 -14.21 -16.94 15.51
N TRP A 124 -13.31 -16.19 16.16
CA TRP A 124 -13.41 -14.73 16.26
C TRP A 124 -13.43 -14.07 14.87
N LYS A 125 -12.67 -14.59 13.90
CA LYS A 125 -12.68 -14.11 12.51
C LYS A 125 -14.02 -14.37 11.81
N GLU A 126 -14.69 -15.49 12.10
CA GLU A 126 -16.04 -15.75 11.59
C GLU A 126 -17.07 -14.83 12.28
N ARG A 127 -16.95 -14.61 13.59
CA ARG A 127 -17.80 -13.66 14.34
C ARG A 127 -17.70 -12.24 13.81
N LEU A 128 -16.49 -11.75 13.49
CA LEU A 128 -16.32 -10.42 12.89
C LEU A 128 -17.11 -10.27 11.58
N VAL A 129 -17.07 -11.28 10.70
CA VAL A 129 -17.83 -11.26 9.44
C VAL A 129 -19.33 -11.31 9.69
N ILE A 130 -19.79 -12.18 10.60
CA ILE A 130 -21.22 -12.30 10.94
C ILE A 130 -21.74 -11.00 11.56
N ARG A 131 -21.05 -10.45 12.57
CA ARG A 131 -21.41 -9.17 13.22
C ARG A 131 -21.44 -8.01 12.24
N ALA A 132 -20.48 -7.94 11.31
CA ALA A 132 -20.46 -6.93 10.27
C ALA A 132 -21.71 -7.03 9.37
N LEU A 133 -22.07 -8.22 8.90
CA LEU A 133 -23.27 -8.45 8.09
C LEU A 133 -24.58 -8.15 8.86
N GLU A 134 -24.70 -8.62 10.10
CA GLU A 134 -25.85 -8.38 10.99
C GLU A 134 -26.10 -6.88 11.24
N ASN A 135 -25.03 -6.09 11.33
CA ASN A 135 -25.09 -4.64 11.54
C ASN A 135 -24.99 -3.83 10.23
N ARG A 136 -24.97 -4.50 9.07
CA ARG A 136 -24.78 -3.91 7.72
C ARG A 136 -23.54 -3.02 7.59
N VAL A 137 -22.42 -3.41 8.19
CA VAL A 137 -21.13 -2.73 8.09
C VAL A 137 -20.25 -3.42 7.06
N GLY A 138 -19.74 -2.68 6.07
CA GLY A 138 -18.76 -3.23 5.13
C GLY A 138 -17.37 -3.39 5.75
N ILE A 139 -16.54 -4.27 5.19
CA ILE A 139 -15.12 -4.37 5.56
C ILE A 139 -14.26 -4.34 4.29
N TYR A 140 -13.36 -3.37 4.20
CA TYR A 140 -12.36 -3.22 3.14
C TYR A 140 -10.94 -3.33 3.71
N SER A 141 -9.99 -3.87 2.94
CA SER A 141 -8.59 -4.01 3.36
C SER A 141 -7.65 -3.75 2.17
N PRO A 142 -6.80 -2.69 2.19
CA PRO A 142 -5.85 -2.44 1.10
C PRO A 142 -4.51 -3.16 1.27
N HIS A 143 -4.13 -3.52 2.51
CA HIS A 143 -2.92 -4.28 2.88
C HIS A 143 -1.72 -4.07 1.93
N THR A 144 -1.26 -5.10 1.21
CA THR A 144 -0.04 -4.98 0.37
C THR A 144 -0.19 -4.02 -0.83
N ALA A 145 -1.39 -3.74 -1.33
CA ALA A 145 -1.58 -2.69 -2.33
C ALA A 145 -1.25 -1.30 -1.75
N SER A 146 -1.53 -1.06 -0.46
CA SER A 146 -1.13 0.16 0.26
C SER A 146 0.37 0.21 0.57
N ASP A 147 1.02 -0.95 0.77
CA ASP A 147 2.48 -1.02 0.83
C ASP A 147 3.13 -0.64 -0.51
N ALA A 148 2.55 -1.12 -1.62
CA ALA A 148 3.10 -0.95 -2.96
C ALA A 148 2.86 0.45 -3.57
N ALA A 149 1.70 1.07 -3.28
CA ALA A 149 1.22 2.31 -3.92
C ALA A 149 2.25 3.47 -3.95
N PRO A 150 2.20 4.36 -4.97
CA PRO A 150 3.15 5.47 -5.13
C PRO A 150 3.32 6.37 -3.89
N GLN A 151 2.21 6.61 -3.18
CA GLN A 151 2.17 7.41 -1.95
C GLN A 151 1.83 6.57 -0.71
N GLY A 152 2.04 5.25 -0.80
CA GLY A 152 1.70 4.24 0.18
C GLY A 152 2.64 4.18 1.40
N VAL A 153 2.48 3.13 2.21
CA VAL A 153 3.14 3.00 3.53
C VAL A 153 4.67 3.08 3.40
N ASN A 154 5.28 2.34 2.47
CA ASN A 154 6.73 2.35 2.30
C ASN A 154 7.29 3.71 1.83
N HIS A 155 6.54 4.44 1.00
CA HIS A 155 6.90 5.80 0.59
C HIS A 155 6.71 6.81 1.74
N TRP A 156 5.71 6.61 2.60
CA TRP A 156 5.55 7.42 3.81
C TRP A 156 6.70 7.17 4.81
N LEU A 157 7.00 5.91 5.13
CA LEU A 157 8.13 5.53 6.01
C LEU A 157 9.47 6.11 5.55
N ALA A 158 9.73 6.12 4.24
CA ALA A 158 10.95 6.71 3.66
C ALA A 158 11.13 8.20 4.00
N LYS A 159 10.05 8.97 4.20
CA LYS A 159 10.12 10.39 4.62
C LYS A 159 10.68 10.56 6.03
N GLY A 160 10.58 9.52 6.87
CA GLY A 160 11.22 9.45 8.18
C GLY A 160 12.75 9.42 8.12
N LEU A 161 13.36 9.20 6.95
CA LEU A 161 14.81 9.29 6.74
C LEU A 161 15.30 10.72 6.47
N GLY A 162 14.40 11.61 6.01
CA GLY A 162 14.73 12.94 5.47
C GLY A 162 14.76 12.95 3.94
N ALA A 163 15.47 13.91 3.36
CA ALA A 163 15.65 13.98 1.91
C ALA A 163 16.44 12.76 1.39
N CYS A 164 15.86 12.06 0.40
CA CYS A 164 16.47 10.91 -0.25
C CYS A 164 15.83 10.67 -1.64
N THR A 165 16.59 10.07 -2.55
CA THR A 165 16.03 9.46 -3.77
C THR A 165 15.50 8.08 -3.40
N SER A 166 14.24 7.77 -3.73
CA SER A 166 13.55 6.57 -3.27
C SER A 166 12.93 5.79 -4.42
N LEU A 167 13.32 4.51 -4.58
CA LEU A 167 12.85 3.60 -5.62
C LEU A 167 12.28 2.32 -5.01
N PRO A 168 11.27 1.67 -5.62
CA PRO A 168 10.76 0.38 -5.15
C PRO A 168 11.82 -0.73 -5.21
N ILE A 169 11.84 -1.62 -4.21
CA ILE A 169 12.79 -2.75 -4.15
C ILE A 169 12.33 -3.90 -5.07
N HIS A 170 11.02 -4.13 -5.13
CA HIS A 170 10.38 -4.97 -6.14
C HIS A 170 9.37 -4.11 -6.90
N PRO A 171 9.75 -3.50 -8.05
CA PRO A 171 8.86 -2.65 -8.81
C PRO A 171 7.59 -3.40 -9.26
N ALA A 172 6.43 -2.77 -9.09
CA ALA A 172 5.23 -3.19 -9.79
C ALA A 172 5.37 -2.87 -11.29
N THR A 173 4.64 -3.59 -12.14
CA THR A 173 4.66 -3.34 -13.60
C THR A 173 3.39 -2.66 -14.08
N GLY A 174 3.45 -2.01 -15.24
CA GLY A 174 2.31 -1.36 -15.88
C GLY A 174 1.17 -2.35 -16.25
N PRO A 175 -0.03 -1.83 -16.54
CA PRO A 175 -1.17 -2.65 -16.95
C PRO A 175 -0.89 -3.40 -18.26
N GLU A 176 -0.17 -2.79 -19.20
CA GLU A 176 0.20 -3.37 -20.50
C GLU A 176 1.65 -2.99 -20.89
N PRO A 177 2.29 -3.70 -21.84
CA PRO A 177 3.54 -3.27 -22.47
C PRO A 177 3.38 -1.95 -23.26
N PRO A 178 4.48 -1.25 -23.62
CA PRO A 178 4.41 0.06 -24.30
C PRO A 178 3.91 0.01 -25.74
N THR A 179 3.70 -1.18 -26.31
CA THR A 179 3.21 -1.41 -27.67
C THR A 179 2.08 -2.44 -27.61
N ALA A 180 1.00 -2.22 -28.37
CA ALA A 180 -0.20 -3.07 -28.35
C ALA A 180 0.12 -4.56 -28.58
N GLY A 181 -0.21 -5.40 -27.60
CA GLY A 181 0.08 -6.83 -27.59
C GLY A 181 1.00 -7.26 -26.44
N THR A 182 1.31 -8.55 -26.39
CA THR A 182 2.20 -9.17 -25.38
C THR A 182 3.39 -9.90 -25.97
N HIS A 183 3.45 -10.03 -27.30
CA HIS A 183 4.58 -10.61 -28.02
C HIS A 183 4.87 -9.80 -29.27
N ARG A 184 6.11 -9.87 -29.76
CA ARG A 184 6.53 -9.37 -31.06
C ARG A 184 7.12 -10.50 -31.87
N VAL A 185 6.65 -10.66 -33.10
CA VAL A 185 7.25 -11.56 -34.09
C VAL A 185 7.98 -10.72 -35.11
N GLU A 186 9.29 -10.92 -35.22
CA GLU A 186 10.12 -10.24 -36.22
C GLU A 186 10.56 -11.24 -37.28
N LEU A 187 10.33 -10.93 -38.55
CA LEU A 187 10.72 -11.77 -39.68
C LEU A 187 11.33 -10.95 -40.82
N ARG A 188 12.21 -11.58 -41.60
CA ARG A 188 12.79 -10.99 -42.84
C ARG A 188 12.15 -11.66 -44.04
N VAL A 189 11.47 -10.89 -44.89
CA VAL A 189 10.77 -11.41 -46.07
C VAL A 189 11.78 -11.67 -47.19
N SER A 190 11.70 -12.84 -47.84
CA SER A 190 12.69 -13.31 -48.82
C SER A 190 12.63 -12.56 -50.16
N SER A 191 11.51 -11.94 -50.51
CA SER A 191 11.36 -11.15 -51.74
C SER A 191 10.35 -10.02 -51.59
N SER A 192 10.55 -8.92 -52.32
CA SER A 192 9.58 -7.81 -52.38
C SER A 192 8.24 -8.20 -53.02
N ARG A 193 8.18 -9.29 -53.79
CA ARG A 193 6.93 -9.82 -54.40
C ARG A 193 6.08 -10.64 -53.41
N ASP A 194 6.67 -11.03 -52.29
CA ASP A 194 6.01 -11.82 -51.25
C ASP A 194 5.62 -10.96 -50.04
N LEU A 195 6.17 -9.74 -49.95
CA LEU A 195 5.90 -8.78 -48.89
C LEU A 195 4.40 -8.49 -48.74
N ASP A 196 3.69 -8.17 -49.82
CA ASP A 196 2.26 -7.83 -49.75
C ASP A 196 1.42 -9.02 -49.25
N LYS A 197 1.71 -10.24 -49.73
CA LYS A 197 1.05 -11.48 -49.26
C LYS A 197 1.23 -11.68 -47.76
N VAL A 198 2.46 -11.47 -47.28
CA VAL A 198 2.83 -11.58 -45.87
C VAL A 198 2.14 -10.50 -45.05
N LEU A 199 2.14 -9.25 -45.52
CA LEU A 199 1.51 -8.14 -44.82
C LEU A 199 -0.02 -8.29 -44.72
N ASP A 200 -0.69 -8.69 -45.80
CA ASP A 200 -2.15 -8.83 -45.81
C ASP A 200 -2.61 -10.02 -44.97
N ALA A 201 -1.91 -11.16 -45.05
CA ALA A 201 -2.17 -12.31 -44.18
C ALA A 201 -1.98 -11.97 -42.68
N LEU A 202 -0.92 -11.23 -42.33
CA LEU A 202 -0.66 -10.83 -40.95
C LEU A 202 -1.65 -9.77 -40.46
N ARG A 203 -1.97 -8.75 -41.27
CA ARG A 203 -2.97 -7.71 -40.96
C ARG A 203 -4.40 -8.28 -40.83
N GLY A 204 -4.70 -9.38 -41.51
CA GLY A 204 -5.97 -10.10 -41.38
C GLY A 204 -6.16 -10.77 -40.02
N ILE A 205 -5.08 -11.00 -39.25
CA ILE A 205 -5.15 -11.60 -37.91
C ILE A 205 -5.58 -10.54 -36.89
N GLN A 206 -6.79 -10.71 -36.35
CA GLN A 206 -7.34 -9.90 -35.26
C GLN A 206 -6.38 -9.83 -34.06
N GLY A 207 -6.10 -8.62 -33.57
CA GLY A 207 -5.19 -8.41 -32.44
C GLY A 207 -3.70 -8.42 -32.81
N THR A 208 -3.36 -8.09 -34.05
CA THR A 208 -2.00 -7.76 -34.50
C THR A 208 -1.83 -6.26 -34.81
N ALA A 209 -0.60 -5.78 -34.77
CA ALA A 209 -0.16 -4.50 -35.31
C ALA A 209 1.15 -4.71 -36.07
N VAL A 210 1.12 -4.47 -37.38
CA VAL A 210 2.21 -4.80 -38.32
C VAL A 210 2.95 -3.54 -38.77
N ALA A 211 4.27 -3.54 -38.62
CA ALA A 211 5.19 -2.48 -39.08
C ALA A 211 6.28 -3.05 -39.99
N THR A 212 6.86 -2.22 -40.85
CA THR A 212 7.87 -2.60 -41.84
C THR A 212 9.08 -1.66 -41.78
N PHE A 213 10.28 -2.23 -41.87
CA PHE A 213 11.55 -1.48 -41.82
C PHE A 213 12.49 -1.96 -42.93
N SER A 214 13.13 -1.03 -43.64
CA SER A 214 14.26 -1.35 -44.51
C SER A 214 15.48 -1.69 -43.67
N VAL A 215 16.09 -2.85 -43.91
CA VAL A 215 17.30 -3.31 -43.23
C VAL A 215 18.34 -3.71 -44.25
N ARG A 216 19.54 -3.12 -44.16
CA ARG A 216 20.68 -3.55 -44.98
C ARG A 216 21.33 -4.76 -44.33
N ALA A 217 21.38 -5.87 -45.05
CA ALA A 217 22.03 -7.10 -44.62
C ALA A 217 22.88 -7.64 -45.78
N GLU A 218 24.15 -7.96 -45.50
CA GLU A 218 25.09 -8.59 -46.46
C GLU A 218 25.31 -7.83 -47.79
N GLY A 219 24.89 -6.57 -47.86
CA GLY A 219 24.99 -5.69 -49.04
C GLY A 219 23.65 -5.39 -49.71
N GLU A 220 22.61 -6.18 -49.42
CA GLU A 220 21.26 -6.02 -49.97
C GLU A 220 20.34 -5.24 -49.02
N GLU A 221 19.33 -4.58 -49.58
CA GLU A 221 18.22 -3.99 -48.81
C GLU A 221 17.07 -5.00 -48.72
N LYS A 222 16.82 -5.53 -47.52
CA LYS A 222 15.74 -6.49 -47.24
C LYS A 222 14.69 -5.85 -46.32
N THR A 223 13.43 -6.25 -46.47
CA THR A 223 12.35 -5.76 -45.61
C THR A 223 12.22 -6.64 -44.36
N GLN A 224 12.37 -6.03 -43.19
CA GLN A 224 12.00 -6.64 -41.92
C GLN A 224 10.55 -6.27 -41.60
N VAL A 225 9.71 -7.28 -41.34
CA VAL A 225 8.33 -7.14 -40.86
C VAL A 225 8.33 -7.42 -39.36
N SER A 226 7.69 -6.54 -38.59
CA SER A 226 7.55 -6.66 -37.14
C SER A 226 6.08 -6.64 -36.76
N VAL A 227 5.64 -7.67 -36.04
CA VAL A 227 4.23 -7.91 -35.69
C VAL A 227 4.10 -7.93 -34.18
N ASN A 228 3.61 -6.84 -33.58
CA ASN A 228 3.18 -6.88 -32.19
C ASN A 228 1.80 -7.57 -32.13
N CYS A 229 1.58 -8.48 -31.19
CA CYS A 229 0.38 -9.31 -31.15
C CYS A 229 0.01 -9.79 -29.74
N SER A 230 -1.27 -10.12 -29.52
CA SER A 230 -1.71 -10.79 -28.31
C SER A 230 -1.25 -12.25 -28.26
N ARG A 231 -1.24 -12.89 -27.09
CA ARG A 231 -0.91 -14.33 -26.97
C ARG A 231 -1.84 -15.24 -27.80
N GLN A 232 -3.08 -14.82 -28.04
CA GLN A 232 -4.03 -15.55 -28.88
C GLN A 232 -3.75 -15.35 -30.38
N ALA A 233 -3.42 -14.12 -30.78
CA ALA A 233 -3.03 -13.80 -32.16
C ALA A 233 -1.68 -14.45 -32.54
N LEU A 234 -0.73 -14.55 -31.60
CA LEU A 234 0.56 -15.23 -31.80
C LEU A 234 0.40 -16.66 -32.33
N LEU A 235 -0.59 -17.41 -31.85
CA LEU A 235 -0.84 -18.78 -32.31
C LEU A 235 -1.22 -18.81 -33.80
N GLN A 236 -1.97 -17.81 -34.27
CA GLN A 236 -2.36 -17.67 -35.68
C GLN A 236 -1.17 -17.20 -36.54
N VAL A 237 -0.35 -16.27 -36.02
CA VAL A 237 0.88 -15.81 -36.69
C VAL A 237 1.87 -16.98 -36.85
N VAL A 238 2.08 -17.79 -35.81
CA VAL A 238 2.95 -18.97 -35.85
C VAL A 238 2.40 -20.06 -36.77
N ALA A 239 1.08 -20.25 -36.82
CA ALA A 239 0.44 -21.17 -37.77
C ALA A 239 0.61 -20.71 -39.23
N PHE A 240 0.43 -19.41 -39.51
CA PHE A 240 0.69 -18.85 -40.84
C PHE A 240 2.16 -19.04 -41.25
N LEU A 241 3.11 -18.67 -40.39
CA LEU A 241 4.54 -18.77 -40.69
C LEU A 241 4.97 -20.23 -40.89
N SER A 242 4.53 -21.17 -40.05
CA SER A 242 4.91 -22.58 -40.18
C SER A 242 4.41 -23.23 -41.47
N GLN A 243 3.33 -22.73 -42.06
CA GLN A 243 2.81 -23.13 -43.38
C GLN A 243 3.50 -22.41 -44.55
N ASN A 244 4.14 -21.25 -44.31
CA ASN A 244 4.64 -20.34 -45.35
C ASN A 244 6.15 -20.05 -45.22
N GLN A 245 6.93 -21.05 -44.80
CA GLN A 245 8.38 -20.97 -44.55
C GLN A 245 9.22 -20.52 -45.76
N HIS A 246 8.65 -20.52 -46.97
CA HIS A 246 9.31 -20.04 -48.19
C HIS A 246 9.23 -18.51 -48.37
N LEU A 247 8.34 -17.82 -47.66
CA LEU A 247 8.15 -16.37 -47.78
C LEU A 247 9.13 -15.55 -46.91
N TYR A 248 9.87 -16.19 -45.99
CA TYR A 248 10.78 -15.51 -45.06
C TYR A 248 12.05 -16.31 -44.76
N GLU A 249 13.14 -15.62 -44.41
CA GLU A 249 14.46 -16.22 -44.14
C GLU A 249 14.67 -16.58 -42.67
N LYS A 250 14.15 -15.74 -41.77
CA LYS A 250 14.35 -15.83 -40.32
C LYS A 250 13.09 -15.38 -39.60
N THR A 251 12.80 -15.97 -38.44
CA THR A 251 11.81 -15.47 -37.47
C THR A 251 12.40 -15.45 -36.07
N GLU A 252 12.14 -14.39 -35.33
CA GLU A 252 12.36 -14.29 -33.88
C GLU A 252 11.02 -13.98 -33.19
N ILE A 253 10.77 -14.60 -32.04
CA ILE A 253 9.55 -14.38 -31.24
C ILE A 253 10.00 -13.86 -29.87
N LEU A 254 9.66 -12.61 -29.59
CA LEU A 254 10.02 -11.89 -28.38
C LEU A 254 8.79 -11.74 -27.50
N SER A 255 8.88 -12.11 -26.22
CA SER A 255 7.88 -11.74 -25.21
C SER A 255 8.06 -10.27 -24.84
N LEU A 256 6.97 -9.49 -24.82
CA LEU A 256 7.01 -8.07 -24.49
C LEU A 256 6.74 -7.87 -23.00
N GLU A 257 7.76 -7.41 -22.27
CA GLU A 257 7.61 -7.12 -20.84
C GLU A 257 6.82 -5.82 -20.59
N LYS A 258 6.11 -5.81 -19.46
CA LYS A 258 5.42 -4.63 -18.94
C LYS A 258 6.43 -3.70 -18.27
N PRO A 259 6.40 -2.38 -18.52
CA PRO A 259 7.40 -1.48 -17.97
C PRO A 259 7.30 -1.39 -16.44
N PRO A 260 8.44 -1.31 -15.71
CA PRO A 260 8.43 -1.11 -14.26
C PRO A 260 7.95 0.30 -13.89
N LEU A 261 7.13 0.39 -12.85
CA LEU A 261 6.58 1.64 -12.35
C LEU A 261 7.55 2.26 -11.35
N LEU A 262 8.20 3.37 -11.73
CA LEU A 262 9.31 4.01 -10.99
C LEU A 262 9.04 4.35 -9.51
N HIS A 263 7.77 4.41 -9.10
CA HIS A 263 7.35 4.76 -7.74
C HIS A 263 6.46 3.72 -7.07
N THR A 264 6.08 2.64 -7.77
CA THR A 264 5.12 1.62 -7.30
C THR A 264 5.81 0.26 -7.14
N GLY A 265 5.50 -0.48 -6.08
CA GLY A 265 6.08 -1.79 -5.80
C GLY A 265 6.48 -1.94 -4.33
N MET A 266 6.89 -3.14 -3.92
CA MET A 266 7.16 -3.46 -2.52
C MET A 266 8.51 -2.93 -2.04
N GLY A 267 8.54 -2.42 -0.80
CA GLY A 267 9.70 -1.81 -0.15
C GLY A 267 10.23 -0.55 -0.84
N ARG A 268 11.18 0.16 -0.24
CA ARG A 268 11.89 1.29 -0.88
C ARG A 268 13.39 1.24 -0.58
N LEU A 269 14.23 1.27 -1.62
CA LEU A 269 15.65 1.56 -1.48
C LEU A 269 15.83 3.08 -1.59
N CYS A 270 16.40 3.66 -0.54
CA CYS A 270 16.53 5.10 -0.36
C CYS A 270 18.00 5.49 -0.33
N ALA A 271 18.45 6.26 -1.34
CA ALA A 271 19.77 6.86 -1.39
C ALA A 271 19.74 8.25 -0.76
N LEU A 272 20.56 8.47 0.26
CA LEU A 272 20.73 9.75 0.94
C LEU A 272 21.70 10.63 0.11
N PRO A 273 21.48 11.96 0.01
CA PRO A 273 22.35 12.85 -0.77
C PRO A 273 23.74 13.03 -0.12
N GLU A 274 23.81 12.89 1.21
CA GLU A 274 25.04 12.90 2.00
C GLU A 274 24.95 11.76 3.04
N PRO A 275 26.07 11.16 3.47
CA PRO A 275 26.06 10.11 4.48
C PRO A 275 25.58 10.62 5.85
N VAL A 276 24.71 9.86 6.51
CA VAL A 276 24.13 10.20 7.82
C VAL A 276 24.49 9.12 8.84
N SER A 277 24.74 9.46 10.12
CA SER A 277 25.01 8.43 11.13
C SER A 277 23.77 7.59 11.47
N VAL A 278 23.97 6.33 11.85
CA VAL A 278 22.91 5.43 12.32
C VAL A 278 22.12 6.07 13.49
N ALA A 279 22.79 6.74 14.43
CA ALA A 279 22.16 7.49 15.52
C ALA A 279 21.22 8.59 15.00
N ALA A 280 21.67 9.39 14.04
CA ALA A 280 20.90 10.48 13.48
C ALA A 280 19.68 9.98 12.68
N LEU A 281 19.83 8.89 11.91
CA LEU A 281 18.70 8.25 11.22
C LEU A 281 17.68 7.65 12.20
N ILE A 282 18.13 6.93 13.22
CA ILE A 282 17.25 6.42 14.30
C ILE A 282 16.48 7.57 14.95
N ARG A 283 17.14 8.69 15.25
CA ARG A 283 16.45 9.88 15.80
C ARG A 283 15.39 10.42 14.84
N ARG A 284 15.69 10.56 13.53
CA ARG A 284 14.72 11.03 12.53
C ARG A 284 13.50 10.10 12.45
N VAL A 285 13.70 8.78 12.37
CA VAL A 285 12.61 7.80 12.30
C VAL A 285 11.80 7.77 13.61
N LYS A 286 12.45 7.84 14.78
CA LYS A 286 11.75 7.98 16.07
C LYS A 286 10.86 9.21 16.14
N THR A 287 11.34 10.36 15.66
CA THR A 287 10.53 11.59 15.59
C THR A 287 9.37 11.45 14.58
N HIS A 288 9.62 10.83 13.42
CA HIS A 288 8.61 10.66 12.37
C HIS A 288 7.47 9.70 12.76
N LEU A 289 7.81 8.61 13.47
CA LEU A 289 6.87 7.58 13.92
C LEU A 289 6.36 7.81 15.36
N ASN A 290 6.76 8.91 16.01
CA ASN A 290 6.46 9.23 17.42
C ASN A 290 6.84 8.13 18.43
N LEU A 291 8.02 7.51 18.26
CA LEU A 291 8.43 6.33 19.03
C LEU A 291 9.42 6.64 20.16
N ALA A 292 9.07 6.22 21.38
CA ALA A 292 9.96 6.25 22.54
C ALA A 292 11.20 5.34 22.37
N HIS A 293 11.04 4.17 21.73
CA HIS A 293 12.10 3.16 21.57
C HIS A 293 12.08 2.49 20.19
N VAL A 294 13.25 2.01 19.77
CA VAL A 294 13.46 1.17 18.57
C VAL A 294 14.47 0.09 18.93
N ARG A 295 14.59 -0.95 18.11
CA ARG A 295 15.70 -1.89 18.20
C ARG A 295 16.75 -1.61 17.14
N LEU A 296 18.00 -1.88 17.49
CA LEU A 296 19.13 -1.80 16.56
C LEU A 296 20.00 -3.04 16.73
N ALA A 297 20.18 -3.78 15.65
CA ALA A 297 21.28 -4.72 15.48
C ALA A 297 22.34 -4.03 14.62
N LEU A 298 23.49 -3.70 15.21
CA LEU A 298 24.64 -3.17 14.47
C LEU A 298 25.32 -4.30 13.70
N GLY A 299 25.76 -4.01 12.47
CA GLY A 299 26.61 -4.93 11.71
C GLY A 299 27.97 -5.14 12.38
N ALA A 300 28.62 -6.27 12.08
CA ALA A 300 29.98 -6.54 12.55
C ALA A 300 30.93 -5.38 12.16
N GLY A 301 31.58 -4.78 13.17
CA GLY A 301 32.46 -3.62 13.00
C GLY A 301 31.75 -2.27 12.78
N LYS A 302 30.43 -2.17 13.00
CA LYS A 302 29.67 -0.92 12.94
C LYS A 302 29.31 -0.38 14.33
N THR A 303 29.08 0.92 14.38
CA THR A 303 28.75 1.73 15.57
C THR A 303 27.54 2.61 15.26
N THR A 304 26.96 3.26 16.27
CA THR A 304 25.89 4.26 16.07
C THR A 304 26.35 5.47 15.24
N GLU A 305 27.65 5.79 15.27
CA GLU A 305 28.23 6.89 14.49
C GLU A 305 28.77 6.46 13.12
N SER A 306 28.56 5.20 12.73
CA SER A 306 28.90 4.74 11.39
C SER A 306 28.04 5.44 10.33
N PRO A 307 28.61 5.89 9.20
CA PRO A 307 27.87 6.50 8.12
C PRO A 307 26.98 5.47 7.40
N VAL A 308 25.85 5.96 6.92
CA VAL A 308 24.82 5.28 6.11
C VAL A 308 24.52 6.18 4.92
N SER A 309 24.64 5.64 3.71
CA SER A 309 24.29 6.31 2.46
C SER A 309 23.08 5.66 1.78
N ALA A 310 22.92 4.34 1.93
CA ALA A 310 21.78 3.57 1.41
C ALA A 310 20.95 2.94 2.53
N VAL A 311 19.62 3.15 2.50
CA VAL A 311 18.66 2.57 3.45
C VAL A 311 17.62 1.74 2.71
N ALA A 312 17.45 0.47 3.08
CA ALA A 312 16.40 -0.40 2.54
C ALA A 312 15.21 -0.47 3.51
N VAL A 313 14.04 0.00 3.07
CA VAL A 313 12.81 0.13 3.87
C VAL A 313 11.78 -0.92 3.43
N CYS A 314 11.11 -1.57 4.39
CA CYS A 314 9.89 -2.34 4.13
C CYS A 314 9.02 -2.37 5.40
N ALA A 315 7.75 -1.97 5.33
CA ALA A 315 6.81 -2.14 6.43
C ALA A 315 6.57 -3.63 6.75
N GLY A 316 5.94 -3.91 7.89
CA GLY A 316 5.54 -5.25 8.30
C GLY A 316 6.71 -6.26 8.34
N SER A 317 6.48 -7.45 7.80
CA SER A 317 7.43 -8.56 7.79
C SER A 317 8.33 -8.60 6.54
N GLY A 318 9.13 -7.56 6.31
CA GLY A 318 9.89 -7.33 5.08
C GLY A 318 11.02 -8.32 4.72
N SER A 319 11.17 -9.46 5.40
CA SER A 319 12.32 -10.40 5.21
C SER A 319 12.36 -11.16 3.87
N SER A 320 11.28 -11.10 3.08
CA SER A 320 11.30 -11.48 1.66
C SER A 320 11.87 -10.33 0.82
N VAL A 321 11.21 -9.17 0.88
CA VAL A 321 11.52 -7.96 0.09
C VAL A 321 12.95 -7.47 0.29
N LEU A 322 13.44 -7.45 1.53
CA LEU A 322 14.77 -6.94 1.89
C LEU A 322 15.92 -7.92 1.61
N ARG A 323 15.64 -9.10 1.04
CA ARG A 323 16.64 -10.18 0.87
C ARG A 323 17.61 -9.88 -0.27
N GLY A 324 18.88 -9.67 0.07
CA GLY A 324 19.95 -9.49 -0.92
C GLY A 324 20.04 -8.07 -1.50
N VAL A 325 19.24 -7.14 -0.99
CA VAL A 325 19.35 -5.71 -1.29
C VAL A 325 20.68 -5.17 -0.76
N ALA A 326 21.41 -4.35 -1.52
CA ALA A 326 22.60 -3.68 -1.03
C ALA A 326 22.24 -2.37 -0.32
N ALA A 327 22.31 -2.35 1.01
CA ALA A 327 22.07 -1.16 1.84
C ALA A 327 22.91 -1.19 3.12
N ASP A 328 23.33 -0.02 3.63
CA ASP A 328 24.07 0.10 4.89
C ASP A 328 23.17 -0.11 6.11
N LEU A 329 21.90 0.28 5.99
CA LEU A 329 20.86 0.19 7.02
C LEU A 329 19.58 -0.43 6.46
N TYR A 330 18.98 -1.38 7.18
CA TYR A 330 17.65 -1.90 6.91
C TYR A 330 16.63 -1.37 7.93
N LEU A 331 15.43 -1.01 7.47
CA LEU A 331 14.33 -0.46 8.25
C LEU A 331 13.06 -1.31 8.02
N THR A 332 12.63 -2.06 9.03
CA THR A 332 11.40 -2.88 8.95
C THR A 332 10.85 -3.20 10.34
N GLU A 333 9.64 -3.77 10.41
CA GLU A 333 9.00 -4.08 11.68
C GLU A 333 9.38 -5.48 12.20
N ASN A 334 9.33 -6.50 11.34
CA ASN A 334 9.57 -7.87 11.73
C ASN A 334 10.59 -8.57 10.82
N PHE A 335 11.75 -8.92 11.38
CA PHE A 335 12.70 -9.81 10.73
C PHE A 335 12.44 -11.25 11.13
N LEU A 336 11.99 -12.07 10.17
CA LEU A 336 11.52 -13.42 10.45
C LEU A 336 12.70 -14.35 10.76
N HIS A 337 12.82 -14.75 12.03
CA HIS A 337 13.87 -15.65 12.52
C HIS A 337 13.68 -17.05 11.93
N LEU A 338 14.27 -17.29 10.75
CA LEU A 338 14.18 -18.59 10.07
C LEU A 338 14.79 -19.70 10.95
N ARG A 339 13.95 -20.69 11.28
CA ARG A 339 14.31 -21.82 12.15
C ARG A 339 15.56 -22.54 11.61
N GLY A 340 16.54 -22.78 12.49
CA GLY A 340 17.68 -23.66 12.23
C GLY A 340 18.73 -23.18 11.22
N ARG A 341 18.48 -22.12 10.45
CA ARG A 341 19.49 -21.48 9.58
C ARG A 341 19.46 -19.97 9.82
N ARG A 342 20.48 -19.44 10.49
CA ARG A 342 20.71 -17.98 10.59
C ARG A 342 20.59 -17.40 9.18
N LEU A 343 19.85 -16.30 8.99
CA LEU A 343 19.92 -15.62 7.70
C LEU A 343 21.33 -15.07 7.56
N HIS A 344 22.13 -15.69 6.71
CA HIS A 344 23.35 -15.08 6.20
C HIS A 344 22.93 -13.85 5.40
N LEU A 345 22.93 -12.69 6.06
CA LEU A 345 23.28 -11.44 5.39
C LEU A 345 24.70 -11.65 4.87
N ARG A 346 24.82 -12.17 3.64
CA ARG A 346 26.09 -12.52 3.01
C ARG A 346 26.89 -11.28 2.58
N CYS A 347 26.38 -10.09 2.91
CA CYS A 347 27.07 -8.81 2.93
C CYS A 347 27.49 -8.51 4.37
N THR A 348 28.78 -8.56 4.64
CA THR A 348 29.35 -8.02 5.87
C THR A 348 29.11 -6.51 5.96
N ARG A 349 29.24 -5.93 7.17
CA ARG A 349 29.18 -4.48 7.47
C ARG A 349 27.81 -3.76 7.46
N SER A 350 26.67 -4.42 7.23
CA SER A 350 25.35 -3.73 7.23
C SER A 350 24.61 -3.82 8.59
N SER A 351 23.79 -2.83 8.96
CA SER A 351 23.02 -2.79 10.23
C SER A 351 21.51 -2.87 10.02
N VAL A 352 20.75 -3.32 11.01
CA VAL A 352 19.28 -3.46 10.93
C VAL A 352 18.61 -2.72 12.09
N ALA A 353 17.74 -1.77 11.80
CA ALA A 353 16.87 -1.14 12.78
C ALA A 353 15.46 -1.77 12.70
N LEU A 354 15.02 -2.40 13.80
CA LEU A 354 13.72 -3.08 13.89
C LEU A 354 12.75 -2.27 14.74
N PHE A 355 11.56 -2.10 14.19
CA PHE A 355 10.49 -1.29 14.76
C PHE A 355 9.38 -2.22 15.26
N PRO A 356 8.90 -2.07 16.48
CA PRO A 356 8.20 -3.18 17.12
C PRO A 356 6.75 -3.32 16.62
N LYS A 357 6.27 -4.57 16.58
CA LYS A 357 4.85 -4.88 16.31
C LYS A 357 3.97 -4.49 17.50
N GLY A 358 2.78 -3.95 17.19
CA GLY A 358 1.75 -3.68 18.17
C GLY A 358 0.87 -4.87 18.58
N SER A 359 0.67 -4.92 19.90
CA SER A 359 -0.38 -5.61 20.65
C SER A 359 -1.05 -4.51 21.51
N SER A 360 -2.36 -4.58 21.78
CA SER A 360 -3.18 -3.39 22.07
C SER A 360 -3.03 -2.72 23.45
N VAL A 361 -3.19 -1.38 23.48
CA VAL A 361 -3.38 -0.43 24.62
C VAL A 361 -2.31 -0.38 25.74
N PRO A 362 -2.22 0.70 26.58
CA PRO A 362 -3.10 1.88 26.68
C PRO A 362 -2.42 3.28 26.56
N SER A 363 -3.30 4.30 26.42
CA SER A 363 -3.14 5.72 26.82
C SER A 363 -2.10 6.62 26.13
N PHE A 364 -2.54 7.32 25.08
CA PHE A 364 -2.26 8.76 24.91
C PHE A 364 -3.38 9.47 24.13
N GLN A 365 -3.53 10.79 24.28
CA GLN A 365 -4.54 11.59 23.56
C GLN A 365 -3.92 12.41 22.41
N PRO A 366 -4.46 12.28 21.19
CA PRO A 366 -4.48 13.34 20.19
C PRO A 366 -5.85 14.05 20.20
N ARG A 367 -5.86 15.39 20.16
CA ARG A 367 -7.10 16.16 19.91
C ARG A 367 -7.41 16.18 18.41
N LEU A 368 -8.19 15.22 17.90
CA LEU A 368 -8.94 15.40 16.65
C LEU A 368 -10.42 15.68 16.95
N SER A 369 -10.90 16.84 16.52
CA SER A 369 -12.25 17.31 16.80
C SER A 369 -13.05 17.54 15.51
N LEU A 370 -13.75 16.51 15.02
CA LEU A 370 -14.77 16.70 13.97
C LEU A 370 -16.07 15.89 14.12
N VAL A 371 -16.48 15.57 15.35
CA VAL A 371 -17.92 15.49 15.68
C VAL A 371 -18.22 16.49 16.80
N ARG A 372 -18.69 17.68 16.41
CA ARG A 372 -18.95 18.78 17.36
C ARG A 372 -20.34 18.68 17.99
N ARG A 373 -20.53 17.72 18.92
CA ARG A 373 -21.65 17.76 19.88
C ARG A 373 -21.13 17.84 21.32
N ARG A 374 -21.75 18.71 22.11
CA ARG A 374 -21.53 18.78 23.57
C ARG A 374 -22.21 17.57 24.21
N GLY A 375 -21.46 16.81 25.01
CA GLY A 375 -21.96 15.68 25.79
C GLY A 375 -20.95 15.30 26.87
N VAL A 376 -21.42 14.97 28.07
CA VAL A 376 -20.58 14.64 29.23
C VAL A 376 -20.39 13.13 29.31
N GLY A 377 -19.15 12.67 29.52
CA GLY A 377 -18.85 11.27 29.80
C GLY A 377 -17.42 11.13 30.33
N ARG A 378 -17.27 10.53 31.51
CA ARG A 378 -15.97 10.05 32.03
C ARG A 378 -15.82 8.58 31.66
N TRP A 379 -14.63 8.18 31.24
CA TRP A 379 -14.31 6.79 30.93
C TRP A 379 -13.37 6.21 32.01
N ALA A 380 -13.52 4.93 32.30
CA ALA A 380 -12.89 4.26 33.44
C ALA A 380 -11.75 3.33 33.01
N ASN A 381 -10.79 3.11 33.90
CA ASN A 381 -9.73 2.12 33.70
C ASN A 381 -10.27 0.69 33.90
N VAL A 382 -9.87 -0.24 33.02
CA VAL A 382 -10.03 -1.69 33.21
C VAL A 382 -8.66 -2.35 33.01
N LYS A 383 -8.39 -3.44 33.74
CA LYS A 383 -7.08 -4.12 33.78
C LYS A 383 -7.01 -5.31 32.82
N ASN A 384 -5.78 -5.69 32.52
CA ASN A 384 -5.31 -6.86 31.77
C ASN A 384 -6.11 -8.17 32.04
N PHE A 385 -6.10 -9.06 31.05
CA PHE A 385 -6.22 -10.51 31.24
C PHE A 385 -5.05 -11.24 30.55
N GLU A 386 -4.58 -12.34 31.14
CA GLU A 386 -3.55 -13.21 30.56
C GLU A 386 -4.17 -14.29 29.67
N GLU A 387 -3.42 -14.77 28.65
CA GLU A 387 -3.79 -16.01 27.95
C GLU A 387 -3.52 -17.27 28.81
N PRO A 388 -4.46 -18.24 28.88
CA PRO A 388 -4.25 -19.50 29.57
C PRO A 388 -3.30 -20.45 28.80
N LYS A 389 -2.10 -20.56 29.36
CA LYS A 389 -0.90 -21.35 28.97
C LYS A 389 -1.09 -22.80 28.45
N ARG A 390 -0.10 -23.19 27.62
CA ARG A 390 0.52 -24.53 27.36
C ARG A 390 -0.03 -25.44 26.23
N TYR A 391 0.89 -25.76 25.31
CA TYR A 391 1.18 -27.14 24.92
C TYR A 391 2.43 -27.64 25.68
N PRO A 392 2.57 -28.94 26.01
CA PRO A 392 3.70 -29.45 26.78
C PRO A 392 4.82 -30.00 25.90
N PHE A 393 6.08 -29.69 26.25
CA PHE A 393 7.24 -30.54 25.95
C PHE A 393 8.21 -30.49 27.13
N SER A 394 8.52 -31.66 27.69
CA SER A 394 9.40 -31.82 28.85
C SER A 394 10.85 -32.04 28.43
N THR A 395 11.77 -31.22 28.95
CA THR A 395 13.20 -31.47 28.82
C THR A 395 13.66 -32.55 29.82
N GLN A 396 13.70 -33.81 29.39
CA GLN A 396 14.48 -34.83 30.11
C GLN A 396 15.96 -34.72 29.71
N LEU A 397 16.83 -34.58 30.72
CA LEU A 397 18.28 -34.61 30.58
C LEU A 397 18.79 -36.07 30.60
N SER A 398 18.82 -36.71 29.43
CA SER A 398 19.48 -38.01 29.26
C SER A 398 20.98 -37.82 28.98
N ARG A 399 21.83 -38.11 29.97
CA ARG A 399 23.26 -38.32 29.72
C ARG A 399 23.46 -39.61 28.93
N GLN A 400 24.11 -39.54 27.77
CA GLN A 400 24.86 -40.67 27.21
C GLN A 400 26.10 -40.15 26.50
N ALA A 401 27.19 -40.93 26.55
CA ALA A 401 28.51 -40.53 26.07
C ALA A 401 28.81 -41.09 24.69
N GLY A 402 29.61 -40.36 23.91
CA GLY A 402 30.09 -40.77 22.60
C GLY A 402 31.06 -39.73 22.07
N ALA A 403 32.36 -39.91 22.33
CA ALA A 403 33.41 -38.98 21.93
C ALA A 403 34.01 -39.37 20.57
N PRO A 404 34.05 -38.46 19.57
CA PRO A 404 34.92 -38.58 18.41
C PRO A 404 36.32 -38.04 18.76
N THR A 405 37.36 -38.81 18.50
CA THR A 405 38.76 -38.42 18.71
C THR A 405 39.30 -37.59 17.55
N HIS A 406 39.52 -36.28 17.74
CA HIS A 406 40.58 -35.49 17.06
C HIS A 406 40.76 -34.13 17.77
N PRO A 407 41.99 -33.56 17.83
CA PRO A 407 42.23 -32.25 18.44
C PRO A 407 41.75 -31.11 17.51
N PRO A 408 41.17 -30.01 18.05
CA PRO A 408 40.78 -28.85 17.25
C PRO A 408 41.98 -27.97 16.88
N SER A 409 42.06 -27.56 15.61
CA SER A 409 43.08 -26.62 15.13
C SER A 409 42.91 -25.22 15.75
N PRO A 410 43.99 -24.52 16.14
CA PRO A 410 43.91 -23.18 16.71
C PRO A 410 43.68 -22.12 15.63
N GLY A 411 42.42 -21.91 15.24
CA GLY A 411 42.08 -20.96 14.16
C GLY A 411 40.59 -20.80 13.92
N GLY A 412 39.85 -20.26 14.90
CA GLY A 412 38.40 -20.07 14.75
C GLY A 412 37.77 -19.23 15.86
N HIS A 413 37.83 -17.90 15.73
CA HIS A 413 37.03 -17.01 16.58
C HIS A 413 35.54 -17.18 16.24
N ALA A 414 34.81 -17.89 17.10
CA ALA A 414 33.36 -18.08 16.98
C ALA A 414 32.64 -16.76 17.28
N HIS A 415 32.36 -15.95 16.25
CA HIS A 415 31.54 -14.76 16.40
C HIS A 415 30.05 -15.13 16.56
N PHE A 416 29.48 -14.72 17.69
CA PHE A 416 28.08 -14.92 18.04
C PHE A 416 27.28 -13.64 17.78
N ASP A 417 26.66 -13.54 16.60
CA ASP A 417 25.75 -12.44 16.29
C ASP A 417 24.43 -12.59 17.07
N LEU A 418 24.10 -11.55 17.86
CA LEU A 418 22.98 -11.53 18.81
C LEU A 418 21.73 -10.86 18.20
N VAL A 419 20.56 -11.50 18.33
CA VAL A 419 19.26 -11.01 17.81
C VAL A 419 18.17 -11.26 18.88
N VAL A 420 17.35 -10.26 19.23
CA VAL A 420 16.46 -10.29 20.44
C VAL A 420 15.10 -9.56 20.24
N CYS A 421 13.98 -10.14 20.73
CA CYS A 421 12.59 -9.64 20.69
C CYS A 421 12.25 -8.71 21.91
N ILE A 422 11.05 -8.20 22.25
CA ILE A 422 9.68 -8.13 21.69
C ILE A 422 9.17 -6.65 21.53
N GLU A 423 8.08 -6.46 20.77
CA GLU A 423 6.88 -5.58 20.94
C GLU A 423 6.90 -4.11 21.43
N SER A 424 5.87 -3.35 20.97
CA SER A 424 5.40 -1.98 21.30
C SER A 424 4.50 -1.44 20.16
N ALA A 425 3.51 -0.58 20.47
CA ALA A 425 2.21 -0.59 19.75
C ALA A 425 1.74 0.69 19.02
N TYR A 426 2.62 1.35 18.27
CA TYR A 426 2.37 2.72 17.78
C TYR A 426 2.07 2.88 16.27
N GLY A 427 2.22 1.85 15.43
CA GLY A 427 2.06 1.99 13.97
C GLY A 427 0.65 2.38 13.49
N ALA A 428 -0.39 1.91 14.18
CA ALA A 428 -1.79 2.00 13.76
C ALA A 428 -2.30 3.44 13.58
N GLU A 429 -1.89 4.36 14.46
CA GLU A 429 -2.37 5.75 14.47
C GLU A 429 -1.89 6.53 13.25
N HIS A 430 -0.75 6.14 12.66
CA HIS A 430 -0.09 6.91 11.59
C HIS A 430 -0.52 6.50 10.17
N CYS A 431 -0.78 5.21 9.92
CA CYS A 431 -1.46 4.80 8.69
C CYS A 431 -2.85 5.43 8.61
N THR A 432 -3.58 5.45 9.74
CA THR A 432 -4.88 6.11 9.90
C THR A 432 -4.82 7.60 9.52
N LYS A 433 -3.91 8.40 10.12
CA LYS A 433 -3.74 9.83 9.77
C LYS A 433 -3.45 10.09 8.28
N ARG A 434 -2.76 9.16 7.60
CA ARG A 434 -2.52 9.30 6.16
C ARG A 434 -3.77 8.99 5.36
N LEU A 435 -4.53 7.97 5.72
CA LEU A 435 -5.83 7.64 5.12
C LEU A 435 -6.86 8.78 5.33
N GLU A 436 -6.94 9.36 6.52
CA GLU A 436 -7.73 10.58 6.80
C GLU A 436 -7.36 11.73 5.83
N SER A 437 -6.06 11.95 5.62
CA SER A 437 -5.55 12.96 4.67
C SER A 437 -5.81 12.65 3.19
N ILE A 438 -6.24 11.42 2.84
CA ILE A 438 -6.58 10.99 1.48
C ILE A 438 -8.10 11.07 1.28
N ILE A 439 -8.87 10.58 2.25
CA ILE A 439 -10.34 10.52 2.23
C ILE A 439 -10.98 11.90 2.50
N GLY A 440 -10.25 12.80 3.16
CA GLY A 440 -10.68 14.18 3.42
C GLY A 440 -10.58 15.15 2.23
N GLN A 441 -10.11 14.70 1.06
CA GLN A 441 -10.08 15.49 -0.19
C GLN A 441 -11.37 15.29 -1.00
#